data_AF-A0A442I674-F1
#
_entry.id   AF-A0A442I674-F1
#
_cell.length_a   1.000
_cell.length_b   1.000
_cell.length_c   1.000
_cell.angle_alpha   90.00
_cell.angle_beta   90.00
_cell.angle_gamma   90.00
#
_symmetry.space_group_name_H-M   'P 1'
#
loop_
_entity.id
_entity.type
_entity.pdbx_description
1 polymer ?
#
loop_
_entity_poly.entity_id
_entity_poly.type
_entity_poly.pdbx_seq_one_letter_code
_entity_poly.pdbx_strand_id
1 'polypeptide(L)'
;MLDSDLSEFRSEASEFRSRGQRMSSVAAVRPLTREIGKLLAPDAGWQQQVTAVHRRLTDGEFEWHLEPKDLTWNRVKTWFFGEARRVDFEEVVALRELKALEEARRDHRNFIATTNRLAAALAAEGASLSRVQMEALARIASRPVDVPRDHDARSRRQVRGLADTGASLGGGL
;
A
#
# COMPACT_ATOMS: atom_id res chain seq x y z
N MET A 1 64.10 4.06 23.60
CA MET A 1 63.99 2.89 24.47
C MET A 1 62.59 2.91 25.08
N LEU A 2 61.78 1.89 24.77
CA LEU A 2 60.67 1.25 25.53
C LEU A 2 59.72 2.13 26.36
N ASP A 3 58.43 1.89 26.51
CA ASP A 3 57.34 1.18 25.82
C ASP A 3 56.13 1.37 26.77
N SER A 4 54.93 1.42 26.18
CA SER A 4 53.64 1.02 26.77
C SER A 4 52.85 1.86 27.80
N ASP A 5 51.57 2.00 27.43
CA ASP A 5 50.34 1.95 28.24
C ASP A 5 49.85 3.20 28.98
N LEU A 6 49.02 4.00 28.29
CA LEU A 6 47.56 3.98 28.51
C LEU A 6 46.85 4.84 27.45
N SER A 7 46.45 4.17 26.38
CA SER A 7 45.43 4.63 25.43
C SER A 7 44.06 4.37 26.04
N GLU A 8 43.35 5.40 26.49
CA GLU A 8 41.89 5.40 26.54
C GLU A 8 41.34 6.31 25.43
N PHE A 9 41.46 5.80 24.21
CA PHE A 9 40.40 5.97 23.22
C PHE A 9 39.09 5.52 23.86
N ARG A 10 38.23 6.46 24.27
CA ARG A 10 36.81 6.14 24.49
C ARG A 10 36.17 5.98 23.14
N SER A 11 36.16 4.73 22.70
CA SER A 11 35.50 4.21 21.53
C SER A 11 34.08 4.74 21.35
N GLU A 12 33.78 4.90 20.07
CA GLU A 12 32.47 4.83 19.43
C GLU A 12 31.58 3.69 19.97
N ALA A 13 30.31 3.75 19.58
CA ALA A 13 29.31 2.70 19.69
C ALA A 13 28.61 2.55 21.05
N SER A 14 27.67 3.46 21.29
CA SER A 14 26.37 3.02 21.84
C SER A 14 25.33 3.00 20.73
N GLU A 15 25.66 2.24 19.68
CA GLU A 15 24.68 1.64 18.79
C GLU A 15 23.90 0.61 19.60
N PHE A 16 22.84 1.06 20.26
CA PHE A 16 21.85 0.12 20.77
C PHE A 16 21.09 -0.45 19.57
N ARG A 17 21.62 -1.58 19.08
CA ARG A 17 21.07 -2.41 18.02
C ARG A 17 19.65 -2.84 18.36
N SER A 18 18.68 -2.08 17.88
CA SER A 18 17.33 -2.57 17.60
C SER A 18 17.16 -2.56 16.08
N ARG A 19 17.45 -3.73 15.49
CA ARG A 19 17.12 -4.17 14.12
C ARG A 19 16.44 -3.12 13.22
N GLY A 20 17.25 -2.52 12.34
CA GLY A 20 16.93 -2.21 10.95
C GLY A 20 15.55 -1.62 10.63
N GLN A 21 15.55 -0.33 10.28
CA GLN A 21 14.62 0.27 9.32
C GLN A 21 13.20 0.60 9.81
N ARG A 22 13.04 1.61 10.69
CA ARG A 22 11.72 2.21 10.98
C ARG A 22 11.75 3.72 11.23
N MET A 23 12.29 4.52 10.30
CA MET A 23 12.03 5.97 10.26
C MET A 23 11.58 6.53 8.88
N SER A 24 11.57 5.73 7.81
CA SER A 24 11.04 6.15 6.50
C SER A 24 9.50 6.04 6.39
N SER A 25 8.88 5.18 7.19
CA SER A 25 7.45 4.82 7.08
C SER A 25 6.53 5.99 7.43
N VAL A 26 6.80 6.68 8.54
CA VAL A 26 5.96 7.79 9.05
C VAL A 26 6.02 9.00 8.11
N ALA A 27 7.19 9.32 7.58
CA ALA A 27 7.38 10.45 6.66
C ALA A 27 6.64 10.26 5.33
N ALA A 28 6.52 9.02 4.85
CA ALA A 28 5.84 8.68 3.60
C ALA A 28 4.30 8.67 3.72
N VAL A 29 3.78 8.49 4.93
CA VAL A 29 2.34 8.29 5.16
C VAL A 29 1.53 9.55 4.90
N ARG A 30 1.98 10.72 5.38
CA ARG A 30 1.30 11.99 5.14
C ARG A 30 1.09 12.32 3.66
N PRO A 31 2.12 12.31 2.79
CA PRO A 31 1.92 12.59 1.38
C PRO A 31 1.01 11.54 0.72
N LEU A 32 1.19 10.25 1.05
CA LEU A 32 0.33 9.17 0.54
C LEU A 32 -1.14 9.38 0.89
N THR A 33 -1.46 9.60 2.16
CA THR A 33 -2.85 9.81 2.62
C THR A 33 -3.49 11.03 1.95
N ARG A 34 -2.74 12.11 1.72
CA ARG A 34 -3.24 13.31 1.03
C ARG A 34 -3.48 13.07 -0.46
N GLU A 35 -2.58 12.36 -1.13
CA GLU A 35 -2.74 12.01 -2.54
C GLU A 35 -3.96 11.12 -2.75
N ILE A 36 -4.12 10.09 -1.93
CA ILE A 36 -5.30 9.20 -1.97
C ILE A 36 -6.57 10.00 -1.67
N GLY A 37 -6.54 10.89 -0.68
CA GLY A 37 -7.67 11.77 -0.37
C GLY A 37 -8.12 12.60 -1.56
N LYS A 38 -7.17 13.17 -2.31
CA LYS A 38 -7.44 13.92 -3.56
C LYS A 38 -7.93 13.04 -4.70
N LEU A 39 -7.47 11.79 -4.79
CA LEU A 39 -7.93 10.83 -5.81
C LEU A 39 -9.38 10.40 -5.56
N LEU A 40 -9.73 10.14 -4.31
CA LEU A 40 -11.05 9.65 -3.92
C LEU A 40 -12.11 10.75 -3.85
N ALA A 41 -11.73 11.93 -3.39
CA ALA A 41 -12.63 13.07 -3.21
C ALA A 41 -11.97 14.34 -3.77
N PRO A 42 -11.85 14.45 -5.11
CA PRO A 42 -11.39 15.68 -5.74
C PRO A 42 -12.33 16.83 -5.36
N ASP A 43 -11.76 18.00 -5.11
CA ASP A 43 -12.48 19.25 -4.74
C ASP A 43 -13.19 19.25 -3.38
N ALA A 44 -13.14 18.14 -2.66
CA ALA A 44 -13.70 18.00 -1.33
C ALA A 44 -12.79 18.62 -0.24
N GLY A 45 -13.41 19.06 0.85
CA GLY A 45 -12.68 19.52 2.04
C GLY A 45 -11.91 18.38 2.73
N TRP A 46 -10.90 18.72 3.54
CA TRP A 46 -10.02 17.73 4.19
C TRP A 46 -10.78 16.67 5.01
N GLN A 47 -11.90 17.02 5.65
CA GLN A 47 -12.71 16.07 6.41
C GLN A 47 -13.30 14.99 5.51
N GLN A 48 -13.84 15.39 4.35
CA GLN A 48 -14.41 14.47 3.37
C GLN A 48 -13.33 13.58 2.76
N GLN A 49 -12.13 14.12 2.51
CA GLN A 49 -10.98 13.33 2.06
C GLN A 49 -10.57 12.27 3.09
N VAL A 50 -10.45 12.65 4.37
CA VAL A 50 -10.14 11.70 5.45
C VAL A 50 -11.22 10.62 5.58
N THR A 51 -12.50 11.00 5.52
CA THR A 51 -13.62 10.05 5.54
C THR A 51 -13.59 9.10 4.34
N ALA A 52 -13.28 9.60 3.15
CA ALA A 52 -13.17 8.76 1.95
C ALA A 52 -12.03 7.75 2.08
N VAL A 53 -10.86 8.19 2.56
CA VAL A 53 -9.71 7.30 2.81
C VAL A 53 -10.05 6.27 3.88
N HIS A 54 -10.62 6.69 5.01
CA HIS A 54 -11.03 5.78 6.09
C HIS A 54 -12.01 4.72 5.58
N ARG A 55 -13.09 5.14 4.91
CA ARG A 55 -14.10 4.24 4.36
C ARG A 55 -13.50 3.21 3.40
N ARG A 56 -12.58 3.63 2.53
CA ARG A 56 -11.90 2.72 1.59
C ARG A 56 -10.94 1.75 2.25
N LEU A 57 -10.21 2.20 3.27
CA LEU A 57 -9.30 1.32 4.01
C LEU A 57 -10.04 0.33 4.90
N THR A 58 -11.27 0.63 5.33
CA THR A 58 -12.12 -0.30 6.10
C THR A 58 -13.14 -1.06 5.25
N ASP A 59 -13.08 -0.92 3.93
CA ASP A 59 -14.01 -1.56 3.00
C ASP A 59 -13.70 -3.05 2.88
N GLY A 60 -14.66 -3.93 3.17
CA GLY A 60 -14.42 -5.38 3.15
C GLY A 60 -14.09 -5.94 1.76
N GLU A 61 -14.40 -5.20 0.70
CA GLU A 61 -14.03 -5.56 -0.68
C GLU A 61 -12.55 -5.27 -1.00
N PHE A 62 -11.87 -4.48 -0.16
CA PHE A 62 -10.46 -4.19 -0.33
C PHE A 62 -9.60 -5.30 0.29
N GLU A 63 -8.72 -5.90 -0.51
CA GLU A 63 -7.88 -7.03 -0.08
C GLU A 63 -7.02 -6.70 1.15
N TRP A 64 -6.51 -5.46 1.21
CA TRP A 64 -5.69 -4.96 2.31
C TRP A 64 -6.50 -4.12 3.30
N HIS A 65 -7.79 -4.43 3.44
CA HIS A 65 -8.63 -3.72 4.39
C HIS A 65 -8.09 -3.88 5.81
N LEU A 66 -8.18 -2.79 6.55
CA LEU A 66 -7.89 -2.74 7.96
C LEU A 66 -9.21 -2.89 8.69
N GLU A 67 -9.24 -3.73 9.71
CA GLU A 67 -10.48 -3.93 10.45
C GLU A 67 -10.94 -2.60 11.06
N PRO A 68 -12.26 -2.30 11.07
CA PRO A 68 -12.77 -1.07 11.66
C PRO A 68 -12.40 -0.88 13.14
N LYS A 69 -12.14 -1.99 13.85
CA LYS A 69 -11.68 -1.99 15.24
C LYS A 69 -10.25 -1.48 15.39
N ASP A 70 -9.41 -1.70 14.38
CA ASP A 70 -7.98 -1.38 14.39
C ASP A 70 -7.70 -0.02 13.73
N LEU A 71 -8.53 0.40 12.76
CA LEU A 71 -8.41 1.69 12.09
C LEU A 71 -9.56 2.65 12.40
N THR A 72 -9.29 3.63 13.28
CA THR A 72 -10.23 4.72 13.56
C THR A 72 -10.11 5.88 12.57
N TRP A 73 -11.18 6.65 12.41
CA TRP A 73 -11.15 7.88 11.61
C TRP A 73 -10.10 8.88 12.11
N ASN A 74 -9.95 9.02 13.43
CA ASN A 74 -8.93 9.87 14.03
C ASN A 74 -7.51 9.40 13.71
N ARG A 75 -7.29 8.09 13.61
CA ARG A 75 -6.00 7.53 13.17
C ARG A 75 -5.64 8.01 11.76
N VAL A 76 -6.58 7.91 10.81
CA VAL A 76 -6.40 8.42 9.44
C VAL A 76 -6.20 9.94 9.42
N LYS A 77 -6.92 10.68 10.27
CA LYS A 77 -6.71 12.13 10.43
C LYS A 77 -5.27 12.45 10.86
N THR A 78 -4.71 11.72 11.82
CA THR A 78 -3.32 11.96 12.27
C THR A 78 -2.30 11.70 11.15
N TRP A 79 -2.54 10.73 10.27
CA TRP A 79 -1.72 10.53 9.06
C TRP A 79 -1.81 11.72 8.11
N PHE A 80 -3.04 12.19 7.84
CA PHE A 80 -3.30 13.29 6.91
C PHE A 80 -2.58 14.60 7.31
N PHE A 81 -2.48 14.87 8.62
CA PHE A 81 -1.75 16.03 9.15
C PHE A 81 -0.27 15.75 9.41
N GLY A 82 0.17 14.49 9.46
CA GLY A 82 1.54 14.09 9.78
C GLY A 82 1.85 14.09 11.28
N GLU A 83 0.82 13.94 12.10
CA GLU A 83 0.89 13.96 13.57
C GLU A 83 1.12 12.56 14.16
N ALA A 84 1.08 11.52 13.33
CA ALA A 84 1.26 10.15 13.77
C ALA A 84 2.70 9.88 14.23
N ARG A 85 2.85 9.52 15.50
CA ARG A 85 4.17 9.17 16.09
C ARG A 85 4.70 7.82 15.62
N ARG A 86 3.80 6.90 15.27
CA ARG A 86 4.09 5.54 14.80
C ARG A 86 3.05 5.18 13.76
N VAL A 87 3.50 4.48 12.73
CA VAL A 87 2.64 3.89 11.70
C VAL A 87 3.08 2.45 11.51
N ASP A 88 2.11 1.54 11.56
CA ASP A 88 2.34 0.12 11.42
C ASP A 88 2.60 -0.25 9.96
N PHE A 89 3.28 -1.37 9.75
CA PHE A 89 3.66 -1.80 8.41
C PHE A 89 2.43 -2.07 7.54
N GLU A 90 1.42 -2.70 8.11
CA GLU A 90 0.14 -3.02 7.45
C GLU A 90 -0.59 -1.73 7.02
N GLU A 91 -0.58 -0.70 7.86
CA GLU A 91 -1.15 0.61 7.55
C GLU A 91 -0.48 1.24 6.30
N VAL A 92 0.85 1.11 6.18
CA VAL A 92 1.59 1.65 5.04
C VAL A 92 1.39 0.83 3.77
N VAL A 93 1.33 -0.50 3.88
CA VAL A 93 1.02 -1.37 2.74
C VAL A 93 -0.38 -1.06 2.22
N ALA A 94 -1.39 -1.02 3.10
CA ALA A 94 -2.76 -0.71 2.74
C ALA A 94 -2.89 0.64 2.01
N LEU A 95 -2.18 1.68 2.47
CA LEU A 95 -2.15 2.98 1.78
C LEU A 95 -1.52 2.90 0.39
N ARG A 96 -0.41 2.16 0.21
CA ARG A 96 0.24 2.02 -1.10
C ARG A 96 -0.63 1.26 -2.09
N GLU A 97 -1.21 0.16 -1.65
CA GLU A 97 -2.10 -0.68 -2.46
C GLU A 97 -3.38 0.08 -2.84
N LEU A 98 -3.96 0.83 -1.90
CA LEU A 98 -5.11 1.68 -2.18
C LEU A 98 -4.77 2.76 -3.21
N LYS A 99 -3.59 3.39 -3.10
CA LYS A 99 -3.13 4.36 -4.10
C LYS A 99 -3.01 3.73 -5.48
N ALA A 100 -2.31 2.60 -5.60
CA ALA A 100 -2.12 1.91 -6.87
C ALA A 100 -3.47 1.53 -7.52
N LEU A 101 -4.41 1.02 -6.71
CA LEU A 101 -5.75 0.68 -7.19
C LEU A 101 -6.53 1.90 -7.70
N GLU A 102 -6.51 3.01 -6.97
CA GLU A 102 -7.24 4.22 -7.37
C GLU A 102 -6.59 4.93 -8.56
N GLU A 103 -5.27 4.88 -8.69
CA GLU A 103 -4.55 5.34 -9.88
C GLU A 103 -4.93 4.50 -11.11
N ALA A 104 -4.91 3.17 -10.99
CA ALA A 104 -5.34 2.28 -12.07
C ALA A 104 -6.80 2.52 -12.49
N ARG A 105 -7.70 2.76 -11.54
CA ARG A 105 -9.10 3.13 -11.81
C ARG A 105 -9.20 4.48 -12.51
N ARG A 106 -8.36 5.45 -12.15
CA ARG A 106 -8.33 6.77 -12.80
C ARG A 106 -7.82 6.64 -14.24
N ASP A 107 -6.75 5.90 -14.46
CA ASP A 107 -6.17 5.69 -15.78
C ASP A 107 -7.13 4.96 -16.71
N HIS A 108 -7.84 3.96 -16.20
CA HIS A 108 -8.88 3.27 -16.95
C HIS A 108 -10.03 4.20 -17.35
N ARG A 109 -10.50 5.07 -16.43
CA ARG A 109 -11.51 6.09 -16.76
C ARG A 109 -11.03 7.07 -17.82
N ASN A 110 -9.78 7.52 -17.72
CA ASN A 110 -9.17 8.39 -18.73
C ASN A 110 -9.10 7.71 -20.09
N PHE A 111 -8.69 6.44 -20.13
CA PHE A 111 -8.61 5.63 -21.33
C PHE A 111 -9.99 5.48 -22.02
N ILE A 112 -11.05 5.20 -21.25
CA ILE A 112 -12.41 5.13 -21.80
C ILE A 112 -12.83 6.50 -22.37
N ALA A 113 -12.58 7.58 -21.64
CA ALA A 113 -12.93 8.93 -22.08
C ALA A 113 -12.21 9.31 -23.38
N THR A 114 -10.92 9.01 -23.52
CA THR A 114 -10.15 9.26 -24.75
C THR A 114 -10.64 8.41 -25.91
N THR A 115 -10.96 7.15 -25.64
CA THR A 115 -11.49 6.23 -26.66
C THR A 115 -12.84 6.70 -27.18
N ASN A 116 -13.74 7.15 -26.30
CA ASN A 116 -15.04 7.68 -26.69
C ASN A 116 -14.91 8.96 -27.53
N ARG A 117 -13.97 9.85 -27.18
CA ARG A 117 -13.68 11.06 -27.97
C ARG A 117 -13.15 10.70 -29.37
N LEU A 118 -12.26 9.71 -29.46
CA LEU A 118 -11.74 9.24 -30.74
C LEU A 118 -12.84 8.61 -31.61
N ALA A 119 -13.69 7.77 -31.01
CA ALA A 119 -14.82 7.17 -31.72
C ALA A 119 -15.80 8.22 -32.25
N ALA A 120 -16.08 9.27 -31.46
CA ALA A 120 -16.89 10.41 -31.89
C ALA A 120 -16.25 11.20 -33.04
N ALA A 121 -14.93 11.42 -32.99
CA ALA A 121 -14.19 12.09 -34.06
C ALA A 121 -14.21 11.28 -35.37
N LEU A 122 -13.98 9.96 -35.29
CA LEU A 122 -14.04 9.08 -36.47
C LEU A 122 -15.44 9.01 -37.10
N ALA A 123 -16.47 8.97 -36.26
CA ALA A 123 -17.86 9.04 -36.75
C ALA A 123 -18.16 10.38 -37.44
N ALA A 124 -17.61 11.50 -36.93
CA ALA A 124 -17.75 12.82 -37.53
C ALA A 124 -16.98 12.97 -38.86
N GLU A 125 -15.85 12.28 -39.01
CA GLU A 125 -15.05 12.22 -40.26
C GLU A 125 -15.67 11.29 -41.32
N GLY A 126 -16.79 10.63 -41.04
CA GLY A 126 -17.44 9.69 -41.96
C GLY A 126 -16.72 8.34 -42.11
N ALA A 127 -15.68 8.11 -41.30
CA ALA A 127 -15.02 6.81 -41.20
C ALA A 127 -15.86 5.89 -40.29
N SER A 128 -16.75 5.11 -40.90
CA SER A 128 -17.54 4.12 -40.16
C SER A 128 -16.61 3.07 -39.55
N LEU A 129 -16.46 3.08 -38.22
CA LEU A 129 -15.83 1.99 -37.49
C LEU A 129 -16.57 0.69 -37.81
N SER A 130 -15.82 -0.36 -38.17
CA SER A 130 -16.45 -1.65 -38.46
C SER A 130 -17.10 -2.21 -37.19
N ARG A 131 -18.14 -3.04 -37.37
CA ARG A 131 -18.83 -3.72 -36.25
C ARG A 131 -17.84 -4.43 -35.31
N VAL A 132 -16.78 -5.01 -35.87
CA VAL A 132 -15.72 -5.71 -35.13
C VAL A 132 -14.93 -4.74 -34.24
N GLN A 133 -14.64 -3.53 -34.71
CA GLN A 133 -13.93 -2.51 -33.93
C GLN A 133 -14.81 -1.99 -32.78
N MET A 134 -16.11 -1.78 -33.01
CA MET A 134 -17.03 -1.39 -31.93
C MET A 134 -17.17 -2.48 -30.86
N GLU A 135 -17.26 -3.76 -31.25
CA GLU A 135 -17.30 -4.88 -30.30
C GLU A 135 -15.98 -5.06 -29.53
N ALA A 136 -14.83 -4.73 -30.14
CA ALA A 136 -13.55 -4.73 -29.45
C ALA A 136 -13.50 -3.63 -28.38
N LEU A 137 -13.95 -2.42 -28.72
CA LEU A 137 -14.04 -1.30 -27.77
C LEU A 137 -15.01 -1.59 -26.62
N ALA A 138 -16.17 -2.17 -26.91
CA ALA A 138 -17.15 -2.55 -25.89
C ALA A 138 -16.59 -3.61 -24.93
N ARG A 139 -15.80 -4.56 -25.44
CA ARG A 139 -15.12 -5.57 -24.60
C ARG A 139 -14.04 -4.97 -23.71
N ILE A 140 -13.27 -4.01 -24.23
CA ILE A 140 -12.25 -3.32 -23.43
C ILE A 140 -12.90 -2.45 -22.35
N ALA A 141 -14.00 -1.75 -22.66
CA ALA A 141 -14.75 -0.94 -21.71
C ALA A 141 -15.46 -1.78 -20.62
N SER A 142 -15.85 -3.01 -20.95
CA SER A 142 -16.51 -3.94 -20.00
C SER A 142 -15.52 -4.75 -19.17
N ARG A 143 -14.20 -4.65 -19.42
CA ARG A 143 -13.20 -5.45 -18.71
C ARG A 143 -12.90 -4.83 -17.34
N PRO A 144 -13.09 -5.57 -16.23
CA PRO A 144 -12.67 -5.11 -14.92
C PRO A 144 -11.15 -4.92 -14.89
N VAL A 145 -10.70 -3.87 -14.20
CA VAL A 145 -9.28 -3.59 -13.98
C VAL A 145 -8.73 -4.65 -13.02
N ASP A 146 -8.07 -5.68 -13.56
CA ASP A 146 -7.22 -6.57 -12.77
C ASP A 146 -5.89 -5.86 -12.53
N VAL A 147 -5.63 -5.48 -11.27
CA VAL A 147 -4.34 -4.97 -10.85
C VAL A 147 -3.38 -6.17 -10.74
N PRO A 148 -2.19 -6.13 -11.38
CA PRO A 148 -1.21 -7.21 -11.26
C PRO A 148 -0.82 -7.44 -9.80
N ARG A 149 -1.07 -8.66 -9.31
CA ARG A 149 -0.63 -9.14 -8.00
C ARG A 149 0.88 -9.39 -8.05
N ASP A 150 1.66 -8.59 -7.32
CA ASP A 150 3.04 -8.98 -6.99
C ASP A 150 3.00 -10.18 -6.03
N HIS A 151 3.26 -11.36 -6.57
CA HIS A 151 3.29 -12.64 -5.88
C HIS A 151 4.61 -12.84 -5.10
N ASP A 152 4.87 -12.03 -4.08
CA ASP A 152 6.03 -12.24 -3.17
C ASP A 152 5.65 -12.63 -1.72
N ALA A 153 4.39 -12.98 -1.47
CA ALA A 153 3.92 -13.40 -0.14
C ALA A 153 3.96 -14.92 0.12
N ARG A 154 4.77 -15.69 -0.63
CA ARG A 154 4.86 -17.16 -0.47
C ARG A 154 6.17 -17.60 0.21
N SER A 155 6.48 -17.06 1.39
CA SER A 155 7.59 -17.60 2.22
C SER A 155 7.38 -17.55 3.74
N ARG A 156 6.14 -17.37 4.22
CA ARG A 156 5.84 -17.32 5.67
C ARG A 156 5.11 -18.53 6.25
N ARG A 157 4.89 -19.59 5.49
CA ARG A 157 4.10 -20.77 5.95
C ARG A 157 4.87 -22.09 6.13
N GLN A 158 6.20 -22.09 6.20
CA GLN A 158 6.98 -23.33 6.42
C GLN A 158 8.00 -23.28 7.57
N VAL A 159 7.84 -22.40 8.56
CA VAL A 159 8.69 -22.46 9.77
C VAL A 159 7.86 -22.37 11.04
N ARG A 160 6.90 -23.31 11.19
CA ARG A 160 6.26 -23.58 12.49
C ARG A 160 5.77 -25.03 12.50
N GLY A 161 6.70 -25.95 12.71
CA GLY A 161 6.42 -27.38 12.75
C GLY A 161 7.68 -28.23 12.80
N LEU A 162 8.66 -27.86 13.63
CA LEU A 162 9.82 -28.70 13.92
C LEU A 162 10.48 -28.26 15.24
N ALA A 163 9.73 -28.41 16.31
CA ALA A 163 10.24 -28.37 17.68
C ALA A 163 9.26 -29.17 18.55
N ASP A 164 9.36 -30.51 18.47
CA ASP A 164 8.91 -31.42 19.53
C ASP A 164 9.38 -32.85 19.21
N THR A 165 10.70 -33.04 19.25
CA THR A 165 11.30 -34.36 19.46
C THR A 165 12.63 -34.20 20.17
N GLY A 166 12.63 -34.43 21.48
CA GLY A 166 13.86 -34.67 22.23
C GLY A 166 13.88 -34.09 23.63
N ALA A 167 13.37 -34.86 24.61
CA ALA A 167 14.05 -35.11 25.89
C ALA A 167 13.13 -35.89 26.84
N SER A 168 13.37 -37.20 26.98
CA SER A 168 13.22 -37.84 28.29
C SER A 168 14.12 -39.07 28.34
N LEU A 169 15.33 -38.86 28.88
CA LEU A 169 16.24 -39.92 29.33
C LEU A 169 16.28 -39.84 30.86
N GLY A 170 15.96 -40.97 31.51
CA GLY A 170 16.78 -41.52 32.59
C GLY A 170 16.50 -41.10 34.04
N GLY A 171 16.21 -42.10 34.87
CA GLY A 171 16.31 -42.12 36.33
C GLY A 171 15.18 -42.96 36.93
N GLY A 172 15.35 -44.20 37.40
CA GLY A 172 16.50 -44.85 38.00
C GLY A 172 16.32 -44.88 39.52
N LEU A 173 15.62 -45.91 40.02
CA LEU A 173 15.90 -46.74 41.20
C LEU A 173 14.83 -47.85 41.31
#